data_AF-A0A424SNJ0-F1
#
_entry.id   AF-A0A424SNJ0-F1
#
_cell.length_a   1.000
_cell.length_b   1.000
_cell.length_c   1.000
_cell.angle_alpha   90.00
_cell.angle_beta   90.00
_cell.angle_gamma   90.00
#
_symmetry.space_group_name_H-M   'P 1'
#
loop_
_entity.id
_entity.type
_entity.pdbx_description
1 polymer ?
#
loop_
_entity_poly.entity_id
_entity_poly.type
_entity_poly.pdbx_seq_one_letter_code
_entity_poly.pdbx_strand_id
1 'polypeptide(L)' 'MSKTSKLYDQLKGHFDTFDAEHEKNMGGNKAAGSRARKAIGEVKKLVTDYRKASVAGE' A
#
# COMPACT_ATOMS: atom_id res chain seq x y z
N MET A 1 -4.32 19.33 -2.02
CA MET A 1 -3.32 18.28 -1.75
C MET A 1 -2.45 18.08 -2.98
N SER A 2 -1.13 18.13 -2.82
CA SER A 2 -0.15 17.83 -3.88
C SER A 2 -0.31 16.39 -4.37
N LYS A 3 0.21 16.08 -5.57
CA LYS A 3 0.21 14.71 -6.10
C LYS A 3 1.00 13.79 -5.18
N THR A 4 2.12 14.25 -4.65
CA THR A 4 2.93 13.54 -3.66
C THR A 4 2.11 13.19 -2.41
N SER A 5 1.32 14.13 -1.88
CA SER A 5 0.46 13.88 -0.71
C SER A 5 -0.60 12.82 -0.99
N LYS A 6 -1.25 12.88 -2.17
CA LYS A 6 -2.28 11.88 -2.55
C LYS A 6 -1.68 10.48 -2.68
N LEU A 7 -0.51 10.36 -3.30
CA LEU A 7 0.19 9.08 -3.46
C LEU A 7 0.65 8.53 -2.11
N TYR A 8 1.09 9.40 -1.19
CA TYR A 8 1.41 9.02 0.19
C TYR A 8 0.18 8.43 0.90
N ASP A 9 -0.97 9.10 0.84
CA ASP A 9 -2.20 8.63 1.49
C ASP A 9 -2.65 7.28 0.94
N GLN A 10 -2.56 7.08 -0.38
CA GLN A 10 -2.85 5.80 -1.03
C GLN A 10 -1.89 4.70 -0.61
N LEU A 11 -0.57 4.98 -0.60
CA LEU A 11 0.46 4.04 -0.15
C LEU A 11 0.20 3.62 1.30
N LYS A 12 -0.08 4.58 2.19
CA LYS A 12 -0.38 4.32 3.59
C LYS A 12 -1.61 3.43 3.74
N GLY A 13 -2.73 3.76 3.08
CA GLY A 13 -3.94 2.96 3.17
C GLY A 13 -3.76 1.51 2.67
N HIS A 14 -3.00 1.32 1.59
CA HIS A 14 -2.66 -0.03 1.12
C HIS A 14 -1.72 -0.77 2.07
N PHE A 15 -0.76 -0.07 2.69
CA PHE A 15 0.15 -0.67 3.66
C PHE A 15 -0.58 -1.07 4.94
N ASP A 16 -1.45 -0.22 5.48
CA ASP A 16 -2.28 -0.52 6.66
C ASP A 16 -3.16 -1.76 6.40
N THR A 17 -3.71 -1.87 5.18
CA THR A 17 -4.49 -3.06 4.77
C THR A 17 -3.61 -4.30 4.68
N PHE A 18 -2.40 -4.17 4.13
CA PHE A 18 -1.45 -5.26 4.04
C PHE A 18 -1.09 -5.79 5.42
N ASP A 19 -0.75 -4.90 6.35
CA ASP A 19 -0.35 -5.24 7.72
C ASP A 19 -1.49 -5.96 8.47
N ALA A 20 -2.68 -5.36 8.48
CA ALA A 20 -3.84 -5.94 9.15
C ALA A 20 -4.28 -7.31 8.57
N GLU A 21 -4.26 -7.48 7.25
CA GLU A 21 -4.61 -8.78 6.64
C GLU A 21 -3.46 -9.80 6.79
N HIS A 22 -2.21 -9.36 6.88
CA HIS A 22 -1.07 -10.22 7.18
C HIS A 22 -1.19 -10.82 8.57
N GLU A 23 -1.47 -10.01 9.59
CA GLU A 23 -1.68 -10.47 10.96
C GLU A 23 -2.82 -11.48 11.06
N LYS A 24 -3.97 -11.19 10.43
CA LYS A 24 -5.11 -12.13 10.37
C LYS A 24 -4.73 -13.46 9.70
N ASN A 25 -3.91 -13.42 8.66
CA ASN A 25 -3.43 -14.61 7.98
C ASN A 25 -2.50 -15.44 8.88
N MET A 26 -1.61 -14.78 9.65
CA MET A 26 -0.77 -15.44 10.65
C MET A 26 -1.60 -16.04 11.80
N GLY A 27 -2.75 -15.43 12.11
CA GLY A 27 -3.77 -15.97 13.03
C GLY A 27 -4.64 -17.11 12.46
N GLY A 28 -4.33 -17.63 11.26
CA GLY A 28 -5.00 -18.79 10.66
C GLY A 28 -6.11 -18.47 9.65
N ASN A 29 -6.44 -17.20 9.41
CA ASN A 29 -7.42 -16.83 8.39
C ASN A 29 -6.80 -16.87 6.98
N LYS A 30 -6.89 -18.02 6.32
CA LYS A 30 -6.33 -18.25 4.96
C LYS A 30 -6.80 -17.25 3.90
N ALA A 31 -8.04 -16.76 4.00
CA ALA A 31 -8.58 -15.80 3.04
C ALA A 31 -7.92 -14.42 3.15
N ALA A 32 -7.43 -14.05 4.35
CA ALA A 32 -6.70 -12.81 4.55
C ALA A 32 -5.37 -12.79 3.79
N GLY A 33 -4.73 -13.96 3.58
CA GLY A 33 -3.47 -14.05 2.83
C GLY A 33 -3.59 -13.57 1.38
N SER A 34 -4.70 -13.81 0.69
CA SER A 34 -4.90 -13.29 -0.67
C SER A 34 -5.11 -11.78 -0.67
N ARG A 35 -5.80 -11.23 0.34
CA ARG A 35 -6.02 -9.79 0.50
C ARG A 35 -4.72 -9.04 0.81
N ALA A 36 -3.90 -9.59 1.71
CA ALA A 36 -2.57 -9.05 2.03
C ALA A 36 -1.68 -8.97 0.78
N ARG A 37 -1.62 -10.06 -0.01
CA ARG A 37 -0.85 -10.09 -1.27
C ARG A 37 -1.35 -9.09 -2.31
N LYS A 38 -2.68 -8.89 -2.40
CA LYS A 38 -3.25 -7.86 -3.27
C LYS A 38 -2.83 -6.46 -2.82
N ALA A 39 -2.98 -6.16 -1.52
CA ALA A 39 -2.67 -4.84 -0.96
C ALA A 39 -1.20 -4.45 -1.15
N ILE A 40 -0.26 -5.36 -0.85
CA ILE A 40 1.17 -5.09 -1.08
C ILE A 40 1.51 -4.97 -2.58
N GLY A 41 0.74 -5.64 -3.45
CA GLY A 41 0.82 -5.48 -4.90
C GLY A 41 0.45 -4.06 -5.36
N GLU A 42 -0.56 -3.45 -4.75
CA GLU A 42 -0.93 -2.05 -5.01
C GLU A 42 0.14 -1.08 -4.49
N VAL A 43 0.73 -1.33 -3.31
CA VAL A 43 1.89 -0.58 -2.81
C VAL A 43 3.01 -0.57 -3.86
N LYS A 44 3.40 -1.75 -4.37
CA LYS A 44 4.46 -1.89 -5.37
C LYS A 44 4.23 -1.04 -6.62
N LYS A 45 2.98 -0.91 -7.09
CA LYS A 45 2.65 -0.09 -8.26
C LYS A 45 2.89 1.40 -8.02
N LEU A 46 2.61 1.87 -6.81
CA LEU A 46 2.63 3.30 -6.48
C LEU A 46 4.00 3.83 -6.03
N VAL A 47 4.92 2.98 -5.55
CA VAL A 47 6.23 3.41 -5.03
C VAL A 47 7.02 4.25 -6.05
N THR A 48 7.05 3.82 -7.32
CA THR A 48 7.77 4.54 -8.37
C THR A 48 7.13 5.89 -8.68
N ASP A 49 5.80 5.94 -8.72
CA ASP A 49 5.07 7.18 -9.02
C ASP A 49 5.20 8.18 -7.89
N TYR A 50 5.16 7.72 -6.64
CA TYR A 50 5.46 8.56 -5.48
C TYR A 50 6.85 9.17 -5.57
N ARG A 51 7.88 8.35 -5.85
CA ARG A 51 9.26 8.86 -5.98
C ARG A 51 9.36 9.93 -7.07
N LYS A 52 8.74 9.70 -8.24
CA LYS A 52 8.74 10.66 -9.35
C LYS A 52 8.06 11.97 -8.94
N ALA A 53 6.85 11.91 -8.37
CA ALA A 53 6.13 13.09 -7.92
C ALA A 53 6.91 13.87 -6.85
N SER A 54 7.50 13.15 -5.89
CA SER A 54 8.28 13.75 -4.80
C SER A 54 9.52 14.49 -5.31
N VAL A 55 10.26 13.90 -6.25
CA VAL A 55 11.45 14.55 -6.83
C VAL A 55 11.08 15.73 -7.74
N ALA A 56 9.94 15.66 -8.42
CA ALA A 56 9.44 16.74 -9.26
C ALA A 56 8.79 17.89 -8.46
N GLY A 57 8.50 17.70 -7.17
CA GLY A 57 7.81 18.67 -6.33
C GLY A 57 6.30 18.81 -6.64
N GLU A 58 5.68 17.74 -7.15
CA GLU A 58 4.27 17.69 -7.59
C GLU A 58 3.26 17.36 -6.48
#